data_AF-A0A7T4N4M3-F1
#
_entry.id   AF-A0A7T4N4M3-F1
#
_cell.length_a   1.000
_cell.length_b   1.000
_cell.length_c   1.000
_cell.angle_alpha   90.00
_cell.angle_beta   90.00
_cell.angle_gamma   90.00
#
_symmetry.space_group_name_H-M   'P 1'
#
loop_
_entity.id
_entity.type
_entity.pdbx_description
1 polymer ?
#
loop_
_entity_poly.entity_id
_entity_poly.type
_entity_poly.pdbx_seq_one_letter_code
_entity_poly.pdbx_strand_id
1 'polypeptide(L)'
;MDQMLQSGGTVVFKNDLNRASAAFVMRDVSAESWGDDLFTKYRSALTERGWKAINSHGDAWQACRSGMLATIATKQGFFPARGIYTYSMRFEYNAGTIRQCRSAYQ
;
A
#
# COMPACT_ATOMS: atom_id res chain seq x y z
N MET A 1 6.45 1.28 -5.68
CA MET A 1 6.33 0.28 -4.60
C MET A 1 7.68 -0.34 -4.28
N ASP A 2 8.47 -0.77 -5.26
CA ASP A 2 9.75 -1.45 -5.02
C ASP A 2 10.74 -0.64 -4.17
N GLN A 3 10.85 0.67 -4.36
CA GLN A 3 11.69 1.50 -3.50
C GLN A 3 11.20 1.62 -2.05
N MET A 4 9.89 1.47 -1.80
CA MET A 4 9.36 1.44 -0.43
C MET A 4 9.77 0.13 0.24
N LEU A 5 9.72 -0.98 -0.50
CA LEU A 5 10.14 -2.31 -0.07
C LEU A 5 11.64 -2.44 0.20
N GLN A 6 12.48 -1.53 -0.31
CA GLN A 6 13.91 -1.50 0.02
C GLN A 6 14.16 -1.23 1.52
N SER A 7 13.19 -0.68 2.23
CA SER A 7 13.27 -0.42 3.68
C SER A 7 13.21 -1.68 4.55
N GLY A 8 12.93 -2.86 3.96
CA GLY A 8 12.87 -4.15 4.65
C GLY A 8 11.59 -4.93 4.37
N GLY A 9 11.35 -5.99 5.14
CA GLY A 9 10.18 -6.84 5.01
C GLY A 9 10.31 -7.93 3.93
N THR A 10 9.87 -9.13 4.27
CA THR A 10 9.85 -10.29 3.37
C THR A 10 8.54 -10.33 2.61
N VAL A 11 8.60 -10.01 1.32
CA VAL A 11 7.44 -10.13 0.42
C VAL A 11 7.15 -11.61 0.15
N VAL A 12 5.99 -12.08 0.58
CA VAL A 12 5.55 -13.48 0.44
C VAL A 12 4.54 -13.67 -0.69
N PHE A 13 3.90 -12.58 -1.15
CA PHE A 13 2.97 -12.61 -2.27
C PHE A 13 3.07 -11.33 -3.11
N LYS A 14 2.88 -11.48 -4.42
CA LYS A 14 2.88 -10.41 -5.41
C LYS A 14 1.73 -10.62 -6.38
N ASN A 15 0.98 -9.56 -6.66
CA ASN A 15 -0.05 -9.57 -7.69
C ASN A 15 -0.10 -8.23 -8.40
N ASP A 16 0.19 -8.24 -9.70
CA ASP A 16 0.22 -7.06 -10.55
C ASP A 16 -0.78 -7.24 -11.70
N LEU A 17 -1.60 -6.22 -11.92
CA LEU A 17 -2.54 -6.16 -13.02
C LEU A 17 -2.42 -4.79 -13.68
N ASN A 18 -2.19 -4.81 -14.99
CA ASN A 18 -2.20 -3.60 -15.80
C ASN A 18 -3.13 -3.81 -17.00
N ARG A 19 -4.15 -2.96 -17.12
CA ARG A 19 -5.12 -2.92 -18.21
C ARG A 19 -5.23 -1.48 -18.71
N ALA A 20 -5.73 -1.30 -19.94
CA ALA A 20 -5.77 0.01 -20.61
C ALA A 20 -6.37 1.17 -19.76
N SER A 21 -7.31 0.88 -18.84
CA SER A 21 -7.97 1.88 -18.00
C SER A 21 -7.75 1.69 -16.49
N ALA A 22 -6.95 0.70 -16.08
CA ALA A 22 -6.74 0.40 -14.67
C ALA A 22 -5.38 -0.26 -14.41
N ALA A 23 -4.71 0.18 -13.34
CA ALA A 23 -3.49 -0.45 -12.84
C ALA A 23 -3.66 -0.80 -11.37
N PHE A 24 -3.10 -1.94 -10.98
CA PHE A 24 -3.16 -2.49 -9.64
C PHE A 24 -1.85 -3.22 -9.35
N VAL A 25 -1.24 -2.91 -8.20
CA VAL A 25 -0.03 -3.57 -7.71
C VAL A 25 -0.26 -3.89 -6.25
N MET A 26 -0.15 -5.16 -5.88
CA MET A 26 -0.28 -5.65 -4.51
C MET A 26 0.95 -6.44 -4.08
N ARG A 27 1.36 -6.22 -2.84
CA ARG A 27 2.36 -7.04 -2.16
C ARG A 27 1.84 -7.37 -0.78
N ASP A 28 2.00 -8.62 -0.37
CA ASP A 28 1.83 -8.99 1.03
C ASP A 28 3.20 -9.29 1.64
N VAL A 29 3.46 -8.68 2.79
CA VAL A 29 4.71 -8.79 3.56
C VAL A 29 4.44 -9.66 4.78
N SER A 30 5.33 -10.62 5.07
CA SER A 30 5.21 -11.49 6.25
C SER A 30 5.15 -10.66 7.53
N ALA A 31 4.19 -10.96 8.41
CA ALA A 31 4.07 -10.31 9.72
C ALA A 31 5.33 -10.50 10.58
N GLU A 32 6.03 -11.63 10.44
CA GLU A 32 7.29 -11.91 11.14
C GLU A 32 8.41 -10.92 10.78
N SER A 33 8.34 -10.38 9.57
CA SER A 33 9.32 -9.41 9.04
C SER A 33 8.84 -7.97 9.11
N TRP A 34 7.64 -7.73 9.64
CA TRP A 34 7.02 -6.40 9.62
C TRP A 34 7.70 -5.46 10.61
N GLY A 35 8.13 -5.90 11.79
CA GLY A 35 8.83 -5.05 12.77
C GLY A 35 8.07 -3.77 13.18
N ASP A 36 8.54 -3.10 14.22
CA ASP A 36 7.81 -1.94 14.77
C ASP A 36 7.93 -0.69 13.88
N ASP A 37 9.05 -0.53 13.19
CA ASP A 37 9.37 0.70 12.42
C ASP A 37 9.10 0.61 10.92
N LEU A 38 8.85 -0.58 10.36
CA LEU A 38 8.75 -0.73 8.90
C LEU A 38 7.56 0.01 8.33
N PHE A 39 6.43 0.02 9.06
CA PHE A 39 5.27 0.82 8.70
C PHE A 39 5.59 2.31 8.59
N THR A 40 6.35 2.85 9.56
CA THR A 40 6.82 4.24 9.55
C THR A 40 7.74 4.48 8.36
N LYS A 41 8.71 3.59 8.12
CA LYS A 41 9.63 3.69 6.96
C LYS A 41 8.87 3.67 5.63
N TYR A 42 7.88 2.81 5.49
CA TYR A 42 7.05 2.73 4.28
C TYR A 42 6.26 4.00 4.05
N ARG A 43 5.63 4.54 5.09
CA ARG A 43 4.90 5.82 5.03
C ARG A 43 5.82 6.97 4.65
N SER A 44 6.96 7.11 5.32
CA SER A 44 7.94 8.18 5.03
C SER A 44 8.42 8.10 3.57
N ALA A 45 8.79 6.89 3.11
CA ALA A 45 9.21 6.66 1.74
C ALA A 45 8.16 7.02 0.68
N LEU A 46 6.87 7.02 1.03
CA LEU A 46 5.81 7.50 0.14
C LEU A 46 5.60 9.01 0.26
N THR A 47 5.54 9.55 1.48
CA THR A 47 5.39 10.99 1.70
C THR A 47 6.52 11.79 1.04
N GLU A 48 7.76 11.34 1.17
CA GLU A 48 8.94 11.94 0.51
C GLU A 48 8.83 11.97 -1.03
N ARG A 49 7.99 11.10 -1.61
CA ARG A 49 7.74 11.02 -3.06
C ARG A 49 6.46 11.73 -3.49
N GLY A 50 5.90 12.56 -2.61
CA GLY A 50 4.73 13.39 -2.91
C GLY A 50 3.39 12.66 -2.80
N TRP A 51 3.34 11.51 -2.12
CA TRP A 51 2.07 10.92 -1.72
C TRP A 51 1.49 11.72 -0.54
N LYS A 52 0.21 12.09 -0.64
CA LYS A 52 -0.49 12.84 0.41
C LYS A 52 -1.42 11.91 1.18
N ALA A 53 -1.22 11.80 2.48
CA ALA A 53 -2.10 11.00 3.33
C ALA A 53 -3.53 11.57 3.31
N ILE A 54 -4.52 10.71 3.08
CA ILE A 54 -5.95 11.05 3.09
C ILE A 54 -6.71 10.34 4.21
N ASN A 55 -6.13 9.26 4.75
CA ASN A 55 -6.60 8.58 5.94
C ASN A 55 -5.40 8.00 6.70
N SER A 56 -5.31 8.30 7.99
CA SER A 56 -4.28 7.81 8.89
C SER A 56 -4.82 7.03 10.08
N HIS A 57 -6.13 6.75 10.11
CA HIS A 57 -6.81 6.12 11.24
C HIS A 57 -7.53 4.83 10.81
N GLY A 58 -7.63 3.88 11.74
CA GLY A 58 -8.30 2.60 11.53
C GLY A 58 -7.37 1.50 11.02
N ASP A 59 -7.90 0.65 10.13
CA ASP A 59 -7.27 -0.61 9.71
C ASP A 59 -6.29 -0.46 8.54
N ALA A 60 -6.16 0.76 7.99
CA ALA A 60 -5.21 1.07 6.94
C ALA A 60 -4.78 2.54 6.94
N TRP A 61 -3.55 2.80 6.51
CA TRP A 61 -3.10 4.11 6.09
C TRP A 61 -3.28 4.25 4.58
N GLN A 62 -3.84 5.37 4.15
CA GLN A 62 -4.15 5.64 2.75
C GLN A 62 -3.57 6.96 2.32
N ALA A 63 -3.02 7.00 1.10
CA ALA A 63 -2.46 8.20 0.50
C ALA A 63 -2.76 8.28 -0.99
N CYS A 64 -2.89 9.50 -1.49
CA CYS A 64 -3.14 9.79 -2.89
C CYS A 64 -1.92 10.40 -3.58
N ARG A 65 -1.75 10.05 -4.87
CA ARG A 65 -0.83 10.73 -5.78
C ARG A 65 -1.34 10.68 -7.21
N SER A 66 -1.65 11.83 -7.81
CA SER A 66 -2.03 11.93 -9.23
C SER A 66 -3.16 10.96 -9.65
N GLY A 67 -4.21 10.83 -8.83
CA GLY A 67 -5.33 9.91 -9.07
C GLY A 67 -5.08 8.44 -8.68
N MET A 68 -3.88 8.10 -8.22
CA MET A 68 -3.53 6.80 -7.65
C MET A 68 -3.78 6.79 -6.14
N LEU A 69 -4.22 5.64 -5.63
CA LEU A 69 -4.41 5.37 -4.21
C LEU A 69 -3.38 4.34 -3.74
N ALA A 70 -2.59 4.68 -2.72
CA ALA A 70 -1.79 3.75 -1.95
C ALA A 70 -2.54 3.40 -0.68
N THR A 71 -2.60 2.11 -0.35
CA THR A 71 -3.17 1.58 0.90
C THR A 71 -2.14 0.67 1.54
N ILE A 72 -1.85 0.90 2.81
CA ILE A 72 -0.98 0.05 3.65
C ILE A 72 -1.82 -0.40 4.85
N ALA A 73 -2.01 -1.71 5.01
CA ALA A 73 -2.73 -2.25 6.17
C ALA A 73 -1.99 -1.93 7.47
N THR A 74 -2.71 -1.53 8.51
CA THR A 74 -2.17 -1.32 9.87
C THR A 74 -2.38 -2.55 10.76
N LYS A 75 -3.22 -3.50 10.31
CA LYS A 75 -3.46 -4.79 10.96
C LYS A 75 -3.06 -5.92 10.03
N GLN A 76 -2.52 -6.98 10.62
CA GLN A 76 -2.22 -8.21 9.89
C GLN A 76 -3.52 -8.92 9.46
N GLY A 77 -3.50 -9.50 8.27
CA GLY A 77 -4.51 -10.40 7.75
C GLY A 77 -3.95 -11.83 7.63
N PHE A 78 -4.80 -12.83 7.84
CA PHE A 78 -4.43 -14.22 7.60
C PHE A 78 -4.39 -14.49 6.09
N PHE A 79 -3.29 -15.08 5.60
CA PHE A 79 -3.10 -15.47 4.20
C PHE A 79 -3.22 -17.00 4.06
N PRO A 80 -4.42 -17.52 3.71
CA PRO A 80 -4.70 -18.96 3.81
C PRO A 80 -3.82 -19.83 2.92
N ALA A 81 -3.45 -19.32 1.74
CA ALA A 81 -2.64 -20.06 0.76
C ALA A 81 -1.25 -20.46 1.28
N ARG A 82 -0.77 -19.81 2.35
CA ARG A 82 0.51 -20.14 3.00
C ARG A 82 0.40 -20.38 4.51
N GLY A 83 -0.78 -20.24 5.10
CA GLY A 83 -0.98 -20.42 6.53
C GLY A 83 -0.23 -19.42 7.41
N ILE A 84 0.03 -18.21 6.91
CA ILE A 84 0.81 -17.17 7.62
C ILE A 84 0.02 -15.87 7.75
N TYR A 85 0.43 -15.01 8.67
CA TYR A 85 -0.10 -13.65 8.77
C TYR A 85 0.74 -12.67 7.95
N THR A 86 0.08 -11.70 7.32
CA THR A 86 0.72 -10.74 6.43
C THR A 86 0.11 -9.36 6.56
N TYR A 87 0.89 -8.33 6.20
CA TYR A 87 0.41 -6.98 5.99
C TYR A 87 0.34 -6.70 4.49
N SER A 88 -0.82 -6.20 4.03
CA SER A 88 -1.07 -5.94 2.62
C SER A 88 -0.74 -4.50 2.25
N MET A 89 -0.05 -4.31 1.14
CA MET A 89 0.19 -3.02 0.51
C MET A 89 -0.34 -3.04 -0.91
N ARG A 90 -1.11 -2.01 -1.28
CA ARG A 90 -1.84 -1.94 -2.57
C ARG A 90 -1.72 -0.56 -3.17
N PHE A 91 -1.44 -0.51 -4.47
CA PHE A 91 -1.37 0.71 -5.25
C PHE A 91 -2.35 0.53 -6.39
N GLU A 92 -3.33 1.43 -6.48
CA GLU A 92 -4.47 1.29 -7.36
C GLU A 92 -4.66 2.57 -8.18
N TYR A 93 -4.94 2.40 -9.46
CA TYR A 93 -5.34 3.45 -10.37
C TYR A 93 -6.53 2.98 -11.19
N ASN A 94 -7.68 3.62 -11.03
CA ASN A 94 -8.87 3.41 -11.84
C ASN A 94 -9.82 4.62 -11.71
N ALA A 95 -10.95 4.61 -12.41
CA ALA A 95 -11.94 5.69 -12.33
C ALA A 95 -12.42 5.99 -10.88
N GLY A 96 -12.48 4.97 -10.02
CA GLY A 96 -12.81 5.11 -8.60
C GLY A 96 -11.73 5.87 -7.83
N THR A 97 -10.47 5.45 -7.94
CA THR A 97 -9.35 6.12 -7.25
C THR A 97 -9.12 7.54 -7.77
N ILE A 98 -9.35 7.80 -9.07
CA ILE A 98 -9.27 9.15 -9.64
C ILE A 98 -10.29 10.07 -8.95
N ARG A 99 -11.54 9.63 -8.81
CA ARG A 99 -12.58 10.40 -8.11
C ARG A 99 -12.23 10.63 -6.65
N GLN A 100 -11.82 9.57 -5.94
CA GLN A 100 -11.45 9.64 -4.52
C GLN A 100 -10.23 10.55 -4.28
N CYS A 101 -9.21 10.47 -5.14
CA CYS A 101 -8.00 11.24 -4.97
C CYS A 101 -8.08 12.66 -5.51
N ARG A 102 -9.10 13.00 -6.30
CA ARG A 102 -9.32 14.38 -6.77
C ARG A 102 -9.69 15.32 -5.63
N SER A 103 -10.47 14.85 -4.64
CA SER A 103 -10.81 15.65 -3.45
C SER A 103 -9.62 15.89 -2.51
N ALA A 104 -8.54 15.12 -2.64
CA ALA A 104 -7.31 15.31 -1.84
C ALA A 104 -6.40 16.45 -2.34
N TYR A 105 -6.74 17.07 -3.47
CA TYR A 105 -5.99 18.18 -4.10
C TYR A 105 -6.86 19.42 -4.35
N GLN A 106 -8.11 19.43 -3.87
CA GLN A 106 -8.95 20.63 -3.78
C GLN A 106 -8.70 21.32 -2.43
#